data_AF-A0A6M1YMG1-F1
#
_entry.id   AF-A0A6M1YMG1-F1
#
_cell.length_a   1.000
_cell.length_b   1.000
_cell.length_c   1.000
_cell.angle_alpha   90.00
_cell.angle_beta   90.00
_cell.angle_gamma   90.00
#
_symmetry.space_group_name_H-M   'P 1'
#
loop_
_entity.id
_entity.type
_entity.pdbx_description
1 polymer ?
#
loop_
_entity_poly.entity_id
_entity_poly.type
_entity_poly.pdbx_seq_one_letter_code
_entity_poly.pdbx_strand_id
1 'polypeptide(L)'
;IEDAQMLQAILGVYRFFISREGLISSQFDHFGLILPKILNFEMLSKLFINLLKERYVTSEKISLLAKHLGISEEFAAQIIIFSQMRDAIRNTSMKLYKSNKHRLEALDAFIETLEELEEYLEEEED
;
A
#
# COMPACT_ATOMS: atom_id res chain seq x y z
N ILE A 1 7.55 -23.77 -14.81
CA ILE A 1 8.17 -22.47 -15.18
C ILE A 1 7.25 -21.31 -14.78
N GLU A 2 5.96 -21.39 -15.07
CA GLU A 2 4.98 -20.36 -14.72
C GLU A 2 4.89 -20.08 -13.21
N ASP A 3 4.80 -21.13 -12.38
CA ASP A 3 4.81 -21.00 -10.92
C ASP A 3 6.10 -20.36 -10.39
N ALA A 4 7.25 -20.68 -11.00
CA ALA A 4 8.53 -20.11 -10.62
C ALA A 4 8.57 -18.60 -10.91
N GLN A 5 8.00 -18.17 -12.04
CA GLN A 5 7.90 -16.76 -12.40
C GLN A 5 6.91 -16.00 -11.48
N MET A 6 5.81 -16.64 -11.08
CA MET A 6 4.88 -16.05 -10.10
C MET A 6 5.55 -15.90 -8.73
N LEU A 7 6.30 -16.90 -8.28
CA LEU A 7 7.08 -16.82 -7.04
C LEU A 7 8.12 -15.69 -7.10
N GLN A 8 8.81 -15.51 -8.23
CA GLN A 8 9.73 -14.37 -8.41
C GLN A 8 9.01 -13.02 -8.38
N ALA A 9 7.81 -12.93 -8.95
CA ALA A 9 7.00 -11.71 -8.86
C ALA A 9 6.62 -11.39 -7.41
N ILE A 10 6.19 -12.39 -6.63
CA ILE A 10 5.89 -12.26 -5.20
C ILE A 10 7.16 -11.86 -4.41
N LEU A 11 8.30 -12.50 -4.67
CA LEU A 11 9.57 -12.14 -4.05
C LEU A 11 9.97 -10.68 -4.34
N GLY A 12 9.65 -10.19 -5.54
CA GLY A 12 9.83 -8.78 -5.92
C GLY A 12 9.04 -7.83 -5.01
N VAL A 13 7.81 -8.16 -4.65
CA VAL A 13 6.99 -7.38 -3.70
C VAL A 13 7.65 -7.34 -2.32
N TYR A 14 8.09 -8.49 -1.81
CA TYR A 14 8.78 -8.56 -0.52
C TYR A 14 10.03 -7.69 -0.50
N ARG A 15 10.88 -7.80 -1.53
CA ARG A 15 12.09 -6.97 -1.66
C ARG A 15 11.76 -5.49 -1.75
N PHE A 16 10.68 -5.13 -2.46
CA PHE A 16 10.22 -3.74 -2.52
C PHE A 16 9.89 -3.22 -1.12
N PHE A 17 9.03 -3.90 -0.35
CA PHE A 17 8.65 -3.40 0.96
C PHE A 17 9.79 -3.44 1.99
N ILE A 18 10.69 -4.43 1.93
CA ILE A 18 11.93 -4.42 2.74
C ILE A 18 12.74 -3.15 2.47
N SER A 19 12.89 -2.75 1.20
CA SER A 19 13.62 -1.53 0.85
C SER A 19 12.94 -0.23 1.31
N ARG A 20 11.65 -0.28 1.64
CA ARG A 20 10.85 0.86 2.10
C ARG A 20 10.75 0.99 3.61
N GLU A 21 11.15 -0.02 4.40
CA GLU A 21 10.99 0.03 5.86
C GLU A 21 11.71 1.23 6.50
N GLY A 22 12.93 1.53 6.05
CA GLY A 22 13.66 2.70 6.54
C GLY A 22 12.96 4.03 6.21
N LEU A 23 12.38 4.14 5.01
CA LEU A 23 11.60 5.31 4.61
C LEU A 23 10.32 5.43 5.45
N ILE A 24 9.54 4.35 5.56
CA ILE A 24 8.30 4.31 6.35
C ILE A 24 8.60 4.74 7.78
N SER A 25 9.61 4.14 8.43
CA SER A 25 10.00 4.51 9.80
C SER A 25 10.32 6.00 9.89
N SER A 26 11.16 6.52 8.98
CA SER A 26 11.53 7.94 9.00
C SER A 26 10.34 8.88 8.78
N GLN A 27 9.35 8.47 7.99
CA GLN A 27 8.14 9.27 7.77
C GLN A 27 7.24 9.23 9.01
N PHE A 28 7.04 8.06 9.64
CA PHE A 28 6.31 7.97 10.91
C PHE A 28 6.97 8.85 11.98
N ASP A 29 8.29 8.78 12.12
CA ASP A 29 9.05 9.61 13.07
C ASP A 29 8.87 11.11 12.76
N HIS A 30 8.88 11.50 11.47
CA HIS A 30 8.68 12.89 11.05
C HIS A 30 7.33 13.47 11.48
N PHE A 31 6.26 12.66 11.39
CA PHE A 31 4.91 13.04 11.82
C PHE A 31 4.66 12.78 13.32
N GLY A 32 5.67 12.33 14.09
CA GLY A 32 5.51 12.03 15.52
C GLY A 32 4.63 10.81 15.81
N LEU A 33 4.45 9.92 14.83
CA LEU A 33 3.56 8.76 14.90
C LEU A 33 4.31 7.53 15.45
N ILE A 34 3.58 6.68 16.16
CA ILE A 34 4.11 5.39 16.63
C ILE A 34 3.89 4.33 15.54
N LEU A 35 4.96 3.78 14.99
CA LEU A 35 4.87 2.68 14.02
C LEU A 35 4.30 1.41 14.68
N PRO A 36 3.12 0.90 14.25
CA PRO A 36 2.54 -0.30 14.84
C PRO A 36 3.44 -1.52 14.57
N LYS A 37 3.67 -2.37 15.58
CA LYS A 37 4.53 -3.58 15.42
C LYS A 37 4.02 -4.57 14.35
N ILE A 38 2.71 -4.57 14.09
CA ILE A 38 2.09 -5.38 13.05
C ILE A 38 2.48 -4.91 11.64
N LEU A 39 2.88 -3.64 11.51
CA LEU A 39 3.28 -3.00 10.28
C LEU A 39 4.75 -3.30 10.00
N ASN A 40 4.98 -4.34 9.23
CA ASN A 40 6.29 -4.76 8.73
C ASN A 40 6.20 -5.17 7.26
N PHE A 41 7.34 -5.36 6.60
CA PHE A 41 7.38 -5.70 5.18
C PHE A 41 6.54 -6.93 4.82
N GLU A 42 6.50 -7.95 5.68
CA GLU A 42 5.74 -9.17 5.40
C GLU A 42 4.24 -8.89 5.37
N MET A 43 3.75 -8.13 6.36
CA MET A 43 2.34 -7.77 6.44
C MET A 43 1.93 -6.90 5.26
N LEU A 44 2.71 -5.86 4.94
CA LEU A 44 2.46 -5.00 3.78
C LEU A 44 2.45 -5.79 2.48
N SER A 45 3.41 -6.69 2.29
CA SER A 45 3.49 -7.54 1.10
C SER A 45 2.28 -8.47 0.99
N LYS A 46 1.86 -9.09 2.09
CA LYS A 46 0.70 -9.99 2.13
C LYS A 46 -0.59 -9.25 1.80
N LEU A 47 -0.83 -8.10 2.42
CA LEU A 47 -2.02 -7.28 2.16
C LEU A 47 -2.02 -6.77 0.72
N PHE A 48 -0.90 -6.26 0.22
CA PHE A 48 -0.77 -5.78 -1.16
C PHE A 48 -1.08 -6.89 -2.17
N ILE A 49 -0.47 -8.07 -2.02
CA ILE A 49 -0.74 -9.21 -2.91
C ILE A 49 -2.19 -9.66 -2.84
N ASN A 50 -2.79 -9.68 -1.65
CA ASN A 50 -4.20 -10.05 -1.49
C ASN A 50 -5.14 -9.03 -2.14
N LEU A 51 -4.86 -7.74 -1.99
CA LEU A 51 -5.57 -6.67 -2.67
C LEU A 51 -5.52 -6.86 -4.19
N LEU A 52 -4.36 -7.19 -4.76
CA LEU A 52 -4.21 -7.39 -6.21
C LEU A 52 -4.89 -8.67 -6.74
N LYS A 53 -5.26 -9.62 -5.88
CA LYS A 53 -6.06 -10.79 -6.29
C LYS A 53 -7.53 -10.45 -6.48
N GLU A 54 -8.01 -9.38 -5.86
CA GLU A 54 -9.38 -8.91 -5.96
C GLU A 54 -9.79 -8.68 -7.42
N ARG A 55 -11.08 -8.85 -7.71
CA ARG A 55 -11.59 -8.56 -9.07
C ARG A 55 -11.56 -7.08 -9.39
N TYR A 56 -11.81 -6.27 -8.38
CA TYR A 56 -11.84 -4.82 -8.44
C TYR A 56 -11.16 -4.29 -7.19
N VAL A 57 -10.19 -3.41 -7.39
CA VAL A 57 -9.54 -2.60 -6.36
C VAL A 57 -10.26 -1.27 -6.34
N THR A 58 -10.77 -0.85 -5.18
CA THR A 58 -11.56 0.37 -5.00
C THR A 58 -11.01 1.13 -3.80
N SER A 59 -11.27 2.44 -3.74
CA SER A 59 -10.88 3.30 -2.63
C SER A 59 -11.39 2.75 -1.29
N GLU A 60 -12.67 2.39 -1.22
CA GLU A 60 -13.29 1.75 -0.04
C GLU A 60 -12.51 0.54 0.48
N LYS A 61 -12.03 -0.35 -0.42
CA LYS A 61 -11.25 -1.53 -0.02
C LYS A 61 -9.86 -1.15 0.48
N ILE A 62 -9.25 -0.12 -0.10
CA ILE A 62 -7.96 0.39 0.34
C ILE A 62 -8.11 0.98 1.75
N SER A 63 -9.13 1.81 2.00
CA SER A 63 -9.40 2.41 3.30
C SER A 63 -9.64 1.36 4.39
N LEU A 64 -10.26 0.21 4.07
CA LEU A 64 -10.41 -0.90 5.02
C LEU A 64 -9.07 -1.52 5.47
N LEU A 65 -7.99 -1.40 4.68
CA LEU A 65 -6.66 -1.89 5.08
C LEU A 65 -6.11 -1.14 6.27
N ALA A 66 -6.47 0.13 6.46
CA ALA A 66 -6.00 0.95 7.58
C ALA A 66 -6.37 0.31 8.94
N LYS A 67 -7.59 -0.25 9.03
CA LYS A 67 -8.05 -0.97 10.23
C LYS A 67 -7.23 -2.22 10.51
N HIS A 68 -6.87 -2.98 9.46
CA HIS A 68 -6.04 -4.17 9.60
C HIS A 68 -4.59 -3.87 10.01
N LEU A 69 -4.11 -2.68 9.64
CA LEU A 69 -2.76 -2.22 9.94
C LEU A 69 -2.66 -1.46 11.28
N GLY A 70 -3.80 -1.17 11.93
CA GLY A 70 -3.85 -0.40 13.17
C GLY A 70 -3.47 1.07 12.98
N ILE A 71 -3.77 1.62 11.80
CA ILE A 71 -3.47 3.02 11.42
C ILE A 71 -4.74 3.80 11.06
N SER A 72 -5.94 3.28 11.38
CA SER A 72 -7.22 3.87 10.97
C SER A 72 -7.52 5.23 11.58
N GLU A 73 -6.89 5.56 12.70
CA GLU A 73 -7.15 6.80 13.43
C GLU A 73 -6.24 7.96 13.00
N GLU A 74 -5.21 7.69 12.21
CA GLU A 74 -4.17 8.67 11.90
C GLU A 74 -4.07 8.83 10.37
N PHE A 75 -4.59 9.93 9.80
CA PHE A 75 -4.57 10.14 8.34
C PHE A 75 -3.14 10.17 7.78
N ALA A 76 -2.21 10.83 8.47
CA ALA A 76 -0.80 10.84 8.08
C ALA A 76 -0.21 9.42 8.00
N ALA A 77 -0.54 8.51 8.93
CA ALA A 77 -0.10 7.11 8.86
C ALA A 77 -0.67 6.40 7.62
N GLN A 78 -1.95 6.63 7.31
CA GLN A 78 -2.60 6.06 6.13
C GLN A 78 -1.95 6.56 4.83
N ILE A 79 -1.72 7.87 4.71
CA ILE A 79 -1.05 8.50 3.57
C ILE A 79 0.33 7.91 3.34
N ILE A 80 1.15 7.77 4.40
CA ILE A 80 2.49 7.20 4.32
C ILE A 80 2.43 5.80 3.71
N ILE A 81 1.55 4.94 4.24
CA ILE A 81 1.49 3.53 3.84
C ILE A 81 0.87 3.34 2.46
N PHE A 82 -0.24 4.01 2.18
CA PHE A 82 -0.91 3.93 0.89
C PHE A 82 -0.06 4.55 -0.23
N SER A 83 0.76 5.55 0.07
CA SER A 83 1.79 6.04 -0.86
C SER A 83 2.81 4.95 -1.21
N GLN A 84 3.30 4.18 -0.22
CA GLN A 84 4.21 3.06 -0.50
C GLN A 84 3.54 1.95 -1.33
N MET A 85 2.26 1.67 -1.07
CA MET A 85 1.50 0.66 -1.84
C MET A 85 1.22 1.13 -3.27
N ARG A 86 0.87 2.40 -3.49
CA ARG A 86 0.75 3.02 -4.82
C ARG A 86 2.06 2.92 -5.59
N ASP A 87 3.17 3.21 -4.94
CA ASP A 87 4.50 3.12 -5.55
C ASP A 87 4.86 1.66 -5.85
N ALA A 88 4.45 0.69 -5.02
CA ALA A 88 4.59 -0.72 -5.31
C ALA A 88 3.87 -1.12 -6.60
N ILE A 89 2.72 -0.52 -6.91
CA ILE A 89 2.02 -0.77 -8.19
C ILE A 89 2.90 -0.41 -9.39
N ARG A 90 3.65 0.68 -9.26
CA ARG A 90 4.54 1.16 -10.33
C ARG A 90 5.78 0.28 -10.51
N ASN A 91 6.24 -0.37 -9.44
CA ASN A 91 7.56 -1.03 -9.37
C ASN A 91 7.51 -2.57 -9.32
N THR A 92 6.33 -3.19 -9.34
CA THR A 92 6.18 -4.65 -9.26
C THR A 92 5.74 -5.28 -10.58
N SER A 93 5.91 -6.60 -10.68
CA SER A 93 5.73 -7.33 -11.93
C SER A 93 4.28 -7.31 -12.42
N MET A 94 4.10 -7.10 -13.73
CA MET A 94 2.79 -7.23 -14.39
C MET A 94 2.10 -8.58 -14.18
N LYS A 95 2.85 -9.64 -13.83
CA LYS A 95 2.29 -10.97 -13.53
C LYS A 95 1.38 -11.00 -12.30
N LEU A 96 1.50 -10.00 -11.41
CA LEU A 96 0.62 -9.87 -10.23
C LEU A 96 -0.77 -9.34 -10.60
N TYR A 97 -0.95 -8.84 -11.82
CA TYR A 97 -2.17 -8.19 -12.28
C TYR A 97 -2.86 -9.03 -13.35
N LYS A 98 -4.19 -8.94 -13.40
CA LYS A 98 -5.02 -9.64 -14.40
C LYS A 98 -4.82 -9.07 -15.80
N SER A 99 -4.53 -7.78 -15.90
CA SER A 99 -4.28 -7.05 -17.15
C SER A 99 -3.63 -5.71 -16.85
N ASN A 100 -3.19 -4.99 -17.90
CA ASN A 100 -2.75 -3.61 -17.74
C ASN A 100 -3.88 -2.70 -17.23
N LYS A 101 -5.11 -2.93 -17.69
CA LYS A 101 -6.30 -2.20 -17.21
C LYS A 101 -6.50 -2.40 -15.71
N HIS A 102 -6.41 -3.64 -15.22
CA HIS A 102 -6.51 -3.94 -13.78
C HIS A 102 -5.44 -3.23 -12.95
N ARG A 103 -4.22 -3.11 -13.48
CA ARG A 103 -3.15 -2.36 -12.81
C ARG A 103 -3.44 -0.86 -12.75
N LEU A 104 -3.96 -0.27 -13.84
CA LEU A 104 -4.35 1.13 -13.88
C LEU A 104 -5.50 1.41 -12.92
N GLU A 105 -6.55 0.57 -12.93
CA GLU A 105 -7.67 0.68 -11.99
C GLU A 105 -7.20 0.63 -10.53
N ALA A 106 -6.27 -0.29 -10.20
CA ALA A 106 -5.68 -0.34 -8.87
C ALA A 106 -4.88 0.93 -8.54
N LEU A 107 -4.11 1.45 -9.50
CA LEU A 107 -3.35 2.69 -9.31
C LEU A 107 -4.25 3.89 -9.08
N ASP A 108 -5.31 4.02 -9.89
CA ASP A 108 -6.28 5.11 -9.82
C ASP A 108 -7.02 5.08 -8.48
N ALA A 109 -7.42 3.89 -8.01
CA ALA A 109 -8.04 3.73 -6.69
C ALA A 109 -7.11 4.18 -5.54
N PHE A 110 -5.79 3.93 -5.64
CA PHE A 110 -4.85 4.44 -4.64
C PHE A 110 -4.67 5.96 -4.71
N ILE A 111 -4.74 6.56 -5.92
CA ILE A 111 -4.64 8.01 -6.08
C ILE A 111 -5.86 8.67 -5.45
N GLU A 112 -7.06 8.20 -5.79
CA GLU A 112 -8.33 8.68 -5.22
C GLU A 112 -8.33 8.61 -3.69
N THR A 113 -7.95 7.47 -3.10
CA THR A 113 -7.84 7.37 -1.63
C THR A 113 -6.81 8.31 -1.02
N LEU A 114 -5.69 8.54 -1.70
CA LEU A 114 -4.68 9.46 -1.18
C LEU A 114 -5.16 10.91 -1.24
N GLU A 115 -5.81 11.31 -2.32
CA GLU A 115 -6.43 12.64 -2.46
C GLU A 115 -7.47 12.89 -1.36
N GLU A 116 -8.37 11.93 -1.11
CA GLU A 116 -9.33 12.01 0.00
C GLU A 116 -8.66 12.14 1.37
N LEU A 117 -7.60 11.37 1.63
CA LEU A 117 -6.88 11.41 2.91
C LEU A 117 -6.08 12.72 3.09
N GLU A 118 -5.52 13.26 2.02
CA GLU A 118 -4.83 14.54 2.02
C GLU A 118 -5.81 15.67 2.35
N GLU A 119 -7.01 15.66 1.74
CA GLU A 119 -8.10 16.59 2.10
C GLU A 119 -8.49 16.48 3.58
N TYR A 120 -8.67 15.27 4.12
CA TYR A 120 -8.98 15.09 5.54
C TYR A 120 -7.87 15.55 6.48
N LEU A 121 -6.60 15.34 6.11
CA LEU A 121 -5.47 15.80 6.90
C LEU A 121 -5.41 17.33 6.94
N GLU A 122 -5.64 17.99 5.79
CA GLU A 122 -5.72 19.46 5.73
C GLU A 122 -6.88 19.99 6.59
N GLU A 123 -8.05 19.34 6.57
CA GLU A 123 -9.19 19.71 7.41
C GLU A 123 -8.95 19.52 8.93
N GLU A 124 -8.08 18.59 9.34
CA GLU A 124 -7.70 18.41 10.76
C GLU A 124 -6.65 19.41 11.26
N GLU A 125 -5.85 19.98 10.35
CA GLU A 125 -4.80 20.95 10.66
C GLU A 125 -5.33 22.40 10.79
N ASP A 126 -6.51 22.70 10.24
CA ASP A 126 -7.21 24.01 10.28
C ASP A 126 -8.08 24.25 11.54
#